data_AF-A0AAV3QSV9-F1
#
_entry.id   AF-A0AAV3QSV9-F1
#
_cell.length_a   1.000
_cell.length_b   1.000
_cell.length_c   1.000
_cell.angle_alpha   90.00
_cell.angle_beta   90.00
_cell.angle_gamma   90.00
#
_symmetry.space_group_name_H-M   'P 1'
#
loop_
_entity.id
_entity.type
_entity.pdbx_description
1 polymer ?
#
loop_
_entity_poly.entity_id
_entity_poly.type
_entity_poly.pdbx_seq_one_letter_code
_entity_poly.pdbx_strand_id
1 'polypeptide(L)'
;MKLCSRIKKIEEELPSLKDQCRELLAVKQELIDKARTIIVGNRSLLQRLQASTGTPVTTDDEDPGFTNFNQVIDEWTAQVRPNTGDKESGPEDINQLLFSAIFKSD
;
A
#
# COMPACT_ATOMS: atom_id res chain seq x y z
N MET A 1 -23.62 -24.52 -26.34
CA MET A 1 -22.19 -24.69 -25.96
C MET A 1 -21.98 -24.16 -24.55
N LYS A 2 -21.58 -25.01 -23.59
CA LYS A 2 -21.39 -24.61 -22.17
C LYS A 2 -20.13 -23.77 -21.92
N LEU A 3 -19.16 -23.81 -22.83
CA LEU A 3 -17.93 -23.02 -22.71
C LEU A 3 -18.20 -21.53 -22.96
N CYS A 4 -18.89 -21.20 -24.07
CA CYS A 4 -19.18 -19.82 -24.43
C CYS A 4 -19.98 -19.07 -23.36
N SER A 5 -20.91 -19.75 -22.68
CA SER A 5 -21.66 -19.15 -21.56
C SER A 5 -20.79 -18.89 -20.33
N ARG A 6 -19.80 -19.75 -20.06
CA ARG A 6 -18.85 -19.55 -18.96
C ARG A 6 -17.88 -18.40 -19.26
N ILE A 7 -17.43 -18.27 -20.50
CA ILE A 7 -16.57 -17.17 -20.94
C ILE A 7 -17.30 -15.84 -20.79
N LYS A 8 -18.53 -15.73 -21.31
CA LYS A 8 -19.36 -14.52 -21.17
C LYS A 8 -19.57 -14.12 -19.71
N LYS A 9 -19.86 -15.10 -18.85
CA LYS A 9 -20.02 -14.85 -17.41
C LYS A 9 -18.75 -14.26 -16.79
N ILE A 10 -17.57 -14.78 -17.15
CA ILE A 10 -16.28 -14.24 -16.68
C ILE A 10 -16.07 -12.81 -17.21
N GLU A 11 -16.34 -12.57 -18.49
CA GLU A 11 -16.23 -11.23 -19.11
C GLU A 11 -17.16 -10.21 -18.44
N GLU A 12 -18.35 -10.64 -18.00
CA GLU A 12 -19.32 -9.79 -17.28
C GLU A 12 -18.89 -9.50 -15.84
N GLU A 13 -18.32 -10.47 -15.12
CA GLU A 13 -17.95 -10.34 -13.70
C GLU A 13 -16.58 -9.66 -13.49
N LEU A 14 -15.65 -9.80 -14.44
CA LEU A 14 -14.28 -9.31 -14.33
C LEU A 14 -14.17 -7.79 -14.11
N PRO A 15 -14.95 -6.91 -14.79
CA PRO A 15 -14.89 -5.47 -14.56
C PRO A 15 -15.29 -5.09 -13.13
N SER A 16 -16.37 -5.69 -12.62
CA SER A 16 -16.84 -5.43 -11.25
C SER A 16 -15.81 -5.86 -10.21
N LEU A 17 -15.19 -7.04 -10.40
CA LEU A 17 -14.11 -7.49 -9.52
C LEU A 17 -12.91 -6.55 -9.56
N LYS A 18 -12.51 -6.07 -10.75
CA LYS A 18 -11.41 -5.11 -10.92
C LYS A 18 -11.68 -3.80 -10.17
N ASP A 19 -12.90 -3.28 -10.23
CA ASP A 19 -13.27 -2.04 -9.54
C ASP A 19 -13.30 -2.23 -8.02
N GLN A 20 -13.83 -3.37 -7.54
CA GLN A 20 -13.78 -3.72 -6.11
C GLN A 20 -12.34 -3.85 -5.58
N CYS A 21 -11.44 -4.47 -6.36
CA CYS A 21 -10.03 -4.53 -6.01
C CYS A 21 -9.42 -3.13 -5.92
N ARG A 22 -9.70 -2.24 -6.88
CA ARG A 22 -9.20 -0.86 -6.86
C ARG A 22 -9.66 -0.09 -5.63
N GLU A 23 -10.94 -0.18 -5.30
CA GLU A 23 -11.52 0.45 -4.10
C GLU A 23 -10.87 -0.07 -2.82
N LEU A 24 -10.75 -1.40 -2.69
CA LEU A 24 -10.10 -2.03 -1.53
C LEU A 24 -8.65 -1.55 -1.35
N LEU A 25 -7.90 -1.47 -2.45
CA LEU A 25 -6.51 -1.01 -2.42
C LEU A 25 -6.41 0.48 -2.06
N ALA A 26 -7.33 1.31 -2.55
CA ALA A 26 -7.41 2.73 -2.18
C ALA A 26 -7.71 2.92 -0.68
N VAL A 27 -8.69 2.18 -0.14
CA VAL A 27 -9.00 2.19 1.30
C VAL A 27 -7.82 1.70 2.12
N LYS A 28 -7.08 0.68 1.65
CA LYS A 28 -5.87 0.21 2.32
C LYS A 28 -4.77 1.28 2.31
N GLN A 29 -4.57 1.99 1.21
CA GLN A 29 -3.60 3.09 1.14
C GLN A 29 -3.95 4.21 2.12
N GLU A 30 -5.22 4.62 2.18
CA GLU A 30 -5.69 5.64 3.13
C GLU A 30 -5.46 5.21 4.59
N LEU A 31 -5.70 3.93 4.92
CA LEU A 31 -5.42 3.39 6.25
C LEU A 31 -3.93 3.47 6.60
N ILE A 32 -3.05 3.12 5.65
CA ILE A 32 -1.60 3.19 5.82
C ILE A 32 -1.15 4.64 6.05
N ASP A 33 -1.67 5.59 5.27
CA ASP A 33 -1.34 7.01 5.40
C ASP A 33 -1.77 7.58 6.75
N LYS A 34 -2.96 7.21 7.22
CA LYS A 34 -3.47 7.58 8.56
C LYS A 34 -2.61 6.97 9.66
N ALA A 35 -2.31 5.67 9.58
CA ALA A 35 -1.47 4.98 10.56
C ALA A 35 -0.09 5.62 10.64
N ARG A 36 0.55 5.91 9.49
CA ARG A 36 1.85 6.57 9.42
C ARG A 36 1.83 7.95 10.07
N THR A 37 0.83 8.76 9.74
CA THR A 37 0.67 10.11 10.33
C THR A 37 0.57 10.05 11.85
N ILE A 38 -0.25 9.14 12.38
CA ILE A 38 -0.46 9.00 13.83
C ILE A 38 0.80 8.46 14.52
N ILE A 39 1.41 7.41 13.99
CA ILE A 39 2.56 6.74 14.62
C ILE A 39 3.78 7.66 14.63
N VAL A 40 4.10 8.30 13.50
CA VAL A 40 5.21 9.26 13.40
C VAL A 40 4.95 10.48 14.31
N GLY A 41 3.71 10.99 14.32
CA GLY A 41 3.31 12.09 15.19
C GLY A 41 3.50 11.75 16.67
N ASN A 42 2.94 10.62 17.12
CA ASN A 42 3.07 10.16 18.51
C ASN A 42 4.52 9.93 18.91
N ARG A 43 5.33 9.34 18.02
CA ARG A 43 6.76 9.13 18.25
C ARG A 43 7.50 10.44 18.47
N SER A 44 7.24 11.45 17.62
CA SER A 44 7.86 12.76 17.76
C SER A 44 7.52 13.43 19.11
N LEU A 45 6.29 13.26 19.59
CA LEU A 45 5.87 13.76 20.91
C LEU A 45 6.58 13.02 22.04
N LEU A 46 6.73 11.70 21.94
CA LEU A 46 7.46 10.89 22.92
C LEU A 46 8.95 11.26 22.99
N GLN A 47 9.61 11.44 21.84
CA GLN A 47 11.02 11.86 21.80
C GLN A 47 11.21 13.25 22.42
N ARG A 48 10.28 14.20 22.16
CA ARG A 48 10.28 15.51 22.80
C ARG A 48 10.09 15.41 24.31
N LEU A 49 9.19 14.54 24.76
CA LEU A 49 8.98 14.29 26.18
C LEU A 49 10.25 13.73 26.84
N GLN A 50 10.85 12.70 26.25
CA GLN A 50 12.12 12.11 26.71
C GLN A 50 13.22 13.17 26.86
N ALA A 51 13.41 14.00 25.84
CA ALA A 51 14.38 15.10 25.86
C ALA A 51 14.08 16.10 26.99
N SER A 52 12.80 16.41 27.24
CA SER A 52 12.40 17.35 28.28
C SER A 52 12.55 16.80 29.71
N THR A 53 12.47 15.48 29.89
CA THR A 53 12.60 14.82 31.20
C THR A 53 14.00 14.30 31.49
N GLY A 54 14.95 14.50 30.56
CA GLY A 54 16.32 13.98 30.68
C GLY A 54 16.42 12.46 30.49
N THR A 55 15.38 11.83 29.95
CA THR A 55 15.40 10.41 29.57
C THR A 55 16.15 10.26 28.24
N PRO A 56 16.97 9.21 28.06
CA PRO A 56 17.57 8.93 26.76
C PRO A 56 16.51 8.88 25.65
N VAL A 57 16.74 9.62 24.56
CA VAL A 57 15.85 9.64 23.40
C VAL A 57 16.10 8.37 22.60
N THR A 58 15.05 7.60 22.33
CA THR A 58 15.13 6.40 21.50
C THR A 58 15.17 6.80 20.03
N THR A 59 16.23 6.42 19.34
CA THR A 59 16.36 6.66 17.88
C THR A 59 15.45 5.72 17.09
N ASP A 60 15.24 6.00 15.81
CA ASP A 60 14.33 5.23 14.96
C ASP A 60 14.81 3.78 14.77
N ASP A 61 16.11 3.58 14.63
CA ASP A 61 16.74 2.27 14.46
C ASP A 61 16.75 1.43 15.76
N GLU A 62 16.69 2.09 16.92
CA GLU A 62 16.64 1.43 18.23
C GLU A 62 15.24 0.93 18.60
N ASP A 63 14.21 1.33 17.85
CA ASP A 63 12.85 0.83 18.03
C ASP A 63 12.53 -0.26 16.99
N PRO A 64 12.56 -1.54 17.38
CA PRO A 64 12.27 -2.64 16.46
C PRO A 64 10.83 -2.62 15.96
N GLY A 65 9.89 -2.05 16.73
CA GLY A 65 8.50 -1.88 16.31
C GLY A 65 8.36 -0.84 15.21
N PHE A 66 9.04 0.30 15.34
CA PHE A 66 9.03 1.35 14.32
C PHE A 66 9.78 0.93 13.04
N THR A 67 10.90 0.22 13.20
CA THR A 67 11.63 -0.36 12.06
C THR A 67 10.76 -1.35 11.28
N ASN A 68 10.12 -2.29 11.98
CA ASN A 68 9.20 -3.25 11.35
C ASN A 68 8.01 -2.56 10.67
N PHE A 69 7.47 -1.50 11.28
CA PHE A 69 6.40 -0.71 10.68
C PHE A 69 6.82 -0.07 9.33
N ASN A 70 8.01 0.54 9.28
CA ASN A 70 8.53 1.11 8.05
C ASN A 70 8.78 0.03 6.98
N GLN A 71 9.33 -1.12 7.36
CA GLN A 71 9.52 -2.25 6.44
C GLN A 71 8.19 -2.69 5.79
N VAL A 72 7.13 -2.86 6.58
CA VAL A 72 5.81 -3.24 6.06
C VAL A 72 5.25 -2.20 5.08
N ILE A 73 5.47 -0.92 5.34
CA ILE A 73 5.08 0.16 4.42
C ILE A 73 5.89 0.11 3.13
N ASP A 74 7.20 -0.12 3.22
CA ASP A 74 8.07 -0.19 2.06
C ASP A 74 7.73 -1.41 1.17
N GLU A 75 7.46 -2.56 1.79
CA GLU A 75 6.99 -3.76 1.10
C GLU A 75 5.66 -3.52 0.38
N TRP A 76 4.71 -2.84 1.05
CA TRP A 76 3.46 -2.44 0.41
C TRP A 76 3.71 -1.48 -0.75
N THR A 77 4.54 -0.46 -0.56
CA THR A 77 4.87 0.53 -1.60
C THR A 77 5.52 -0.15 -2.81
N ALA A 78 6.37 -1.14 -2.59
CA ALA A 78 6.99 -1.93 -3.66
C ALA A 78 5.96 -2.78 -4.44
N GLN A 79 4.95 -3.33 -3.76
CA GLN A 79 3.88 -4.12 -4.39
C GLN A 79 2.91 -3.26 -5.23
N VAL A 80 2.67 -2.02 -4.80
CA VAL A 80 1.72 -1.10 -5.43
C VAL A 80 2.40 -0.24 -6.51
N ARG A 81 3.73 -0.08 -6.47
CA ARG A 81 4.45 0.68 -7.50
C ARG A 81 4.32 -0.03 -8.86
N PRO A 82 3.84 0.66 -9.91
CA PRO A 82 3.80 0.09 -11.25
C PRO A 82 5.23 -0.21 -11.70
N ASN A 83 5.47 -1.47 -12.07
CA ASN A 83 6.79 -1.94 -12.49
C ASN A 83 7.19 -1.25 -13.80
N THR A 84 7.92 -0.14 -13.70
CA THR A 84 8.38 0.68 -14.83
C THR A 84 9.66 0.11 -15.47
N GLY A 85 10.11 -1.07 -15.03
CA GLY A 85 11.32 -1.75 -15.49
C GLY A 85 11.04 -2.79 -16.57
N ASP A 86 11.36 -2.40 -17.80
CA ASP A 86 11.62 -3.18 -19.01
C ASP A 86 11.97 -4.67 -18.81
N LYS A 87 10.96 -5.55 -18.74
CA LYS A 87 11.04 -6.96 -19.16
C LYS A 87 9.67 -7.38 -19.69
N GLU A 88 9.67 -7.81 -20.95
CA GLU A 88 8.58 -8.41 -21.73
C GLU A 88 7.27 -8.57 -20.96
N SER A 89 6.43 -7.54 -21.12
CA SER A 89 5.05 -7.50 -20.68
C SER A 89 4.30 -8.69 -21.29
N GLY A 90 4.13 -9.76 -20.50
CA GLY A 90 3.04 -10.70 -20.67
C GLY A 90 1.70 -9.96 -20.56
N PRO A 91 0.59 -10.55 -21.03
CA PRO A 91 -0.68 -9.84 -21.19
C PRO A 91 -1.15 -9.29 -19.83
N GLU A 92 -0.94 -7.98 -19.66
CA GLU A 92 -1.33 -7.12 -18.55
C GLU A 92 -0.85 -7.55 -17.16
N ASP A 93 0.21 -6.89 -16.69
CA ASP A 93 0.58 -6.85 -15.28
C ASP A 93 -0.64 -6.37 -14.46
N ILE A 94 -1.37 -7.33 -13.86
CA ILE A 94 -2.60 -7.11 -13.12
C ILE A 94 -2.40 -6.03 -12.05
N ASN A 95 -1.20 -5.99 -11.46
CA ASN A 95 -0.84 -4.97 -10.49
C ASN A 95 -0.84 -3.57 -11.14
N GLN A 96 -0.22 -3.38 -12.31
CA GLN A 96 -0.33 -2.09 -13.03
C GLN A 96 -1.78 -1.70 -13.31
N LEU A 97 -2.60 -2.66 -13.73
CA LEU A 97 -4.00 -2.45 -14.07
C LEU A 97 -4.87 -2.09 -12.85
N LEU A 98 -4.54 -2.61 -11.67
CA LEU A 98 -5.18 -2.30 -10.40
C LEU A 98 -4.63 -1.00 -9.77
N PHE A 99 -3.34 -0.73 -9.91
CA PHE A 99 -2.66 0.36 -9.20
C PHE A 99 -2.55 1.68 -9.99
N SER A 100 -2.86 1.70 -11.28
CA SER A 100 -2.79 2.90 -12.14
C SER A 100 -3.64 4.10 -11.68
N ALA A 101 -4.64 3.86 -10.82
CA ALA A 101 -5.55 4.88 -10.30
C ALA A 101 -5.20 5.38 -8.89
N ILE A 102 -4.35 4.67 -8.15
CA ILE A 102 -4.05 4.99 -6.74
C ILE A 102 -3.11 6.20 -6.63
N PHE A 103 -2.30 6.46 -7.66
CA PHE A 103 -1.34 7.56 -7.70
C PHE A 103 -1.70 8.69 -8.69
N LYS A 104 -2.92 8.68 -9.26
CA LYS A 104 -3.42 9.76 -10.13
C LYS A 104 -4.41 10.66 -9.38
N SER A 105 -3.89 11.38 -8.41
CA SER A 105 -4.60 12.48 -7.76
C SER A 105 -3.55 13.55 -7.43
N ASP A 106 -3.21 14.37 -8.43
CA ASP A 106 -2.64 15.72 -8.22
C ASP A 106 -3.80 16.71 -8.02
#